data_AF-A0A956S7C7-F1
#
_entry.id   AF-A0A956S7C7-F1
#
_cell.length_a   1.000
_cell.length_b   1.000
_cell.length_c   1.000
_cell.angle_alpha   90.00
_cell.angle_beta   90.00
_cell.angle_gamma   90.00
#
_symmetry.space_group_name_H-M   'P 1'
#
loop_
_entity.id
_entity.type
_entity.pdbx_description
1 polymer ?
#
loop_
_entity_poly.entity_id
_entity_poly.type
_entity_poly.pdbx_seq_one_letter_code
_entity_poly.pdbx_strand_id
1 'polypeptide(L)'
;MSNESGRPIGINTDIVLEMFQIMGNNKTANDILIVPWARGYSQAKSKTAAVALFSTTRTKAREDLFKWVGPISVAANSLIVLKNNPHQVE
;
A
#
# COMPACT_ATOMS: atom_id res chain seq x y z
N MET A 1 -0.09 7.25 3.29
CA MET A 1 -0.03 8.68 3.66
C MET A 1 0.11 8.75 5.18
N SER A 2 0.70 9.80 5.74
CA SER A 2 0.73 10.02 7.19
C SER A 2 0.13 11.37 7.54
N ASN A 3 -0.43 11.48 8.74
CA ASN A 3 -0.75 12.79 9.31
C ASN A 3 0.52 13.49 9.83
N GLU A 4 0.37 14.70 10.37
CA GLU A 4 1.46 15.52 10.95
C GLU A 4 2.23 14.82 12.07
N SER A 5 1.60 13.85 12.75
CA SER A 5 2.20 13.03 13.80
C SER A 5 2.90 11.77 13.28
N GLY A 6 2.98 11.58 11.96
CA GLY A 6 3.60 10.39 11.35
C GLY A 6 2.71 9.14 11.37
N ARG A 7 1.47 9.23 11.87
CA ARG A 7 0.54 8.10 11.91
C ARG A 7 0.01 7.80 10.50
N PRO A 8 0.00 6.53 10.06
CA PRO A 8 -0.53 6.18 8.75
C PRO A 8 -2.04 6.45 8.69
N ILE A 9 -2.45 7.07 7.59
CA ILE A 9 -3.84 7.45 7.28
C ILE A 9 -4.16 7.17 5.80
N GLY A 10 -5.46 7.18 5.48
CA GLY A 10 -5.99 7.09 4.13
C GLY A 10 -6.74 5.78 3.87
N ILE A 11 -7.48 5.74 2.75
CA ILE A 11 -8.45 4.68 2.44
C ILE A 11 -7.89 3.26 2.59
N ASN A 12 -6.69 3.00 2.08
CA ASN A 12 -6.08 1.67 2.18
C ASN A 12 -5.65 1.32 3.62
N THR A 13 -5.29 2.33 4.41
CA THR A 13 -4.99 2.14 5.85
C THR A 13 -6.26 1.77 6.60
N ASP A 14 -7.38 2.47 6.32
CA ASP A 14 -8.66 2.22 6.98
C ASP A 14 -9.16 0.80 6.70
N ILE A 15 -9.01 0.32 5.46
CA ILE A 15 -9.30 -1.09 5.10
C ILE A 15 -8.47 -2.07 5.93
N VAL A 16 -7.17 -1.82 6.11
CA VAL A 16 -6.29 -2.70 6.92
C VAL A 16 -6.69 -2.68 8.39
N LEU A 17 -7.08 -1.52 8.92
CA LEU A 17 -7.56 -1.41 10.31
C LEU A 17 -8.88 -2.15 10.51
N GLU A 18 -9.79 -2.12 9.54
CA GLU A 18 -11.02 -2.92 9.58
C GLU A 18 -10.72 -4.42 9.53
N MET A 19 -9.76 -4.84 8.69
CA MET A 19 -9.31 -6.24 8.66
C MET A 19 -8.76 -6.68 10.02
N PHE A 20 -8.04 -5.80 10.74
CA PHE A 20 -7.57 -6.08 12.09
C PHE A 20 -8.72 -6.34 13.07
N GLN A 21 -9.78 -5.53 13.00
CA GLN A 21 -10.98 -5.70 13.81
C GLN A 21 -11.71 -7.00 13.49
N ILE A 22 -11.92 -7.32 12.21
CA ILE A 22 -12.59 -8.55 11.76
C ILE A 22 -11.83 -9.80 12.23
N MET A 23 -10.50 -9.75 12.22
CA MET A 23 -9.64 -10.84 12.71
C MET A 23 -9.60 -10.95 14.24
N GLY A 24 -10.25 -10.03 14.97
CA GLY A 24 -10.21 -9.99 16.43
C GLY A 24 -8.81 -9.70 17.00
N ASN A 25 -7.95 -9.03 16.23
CA ASN A 25 -6.62 -8.67 16.71
C ASN A 25 -6.63 -7.26 17.32
N ASN A 26 -5.67 -6.98 18.21
CA ASN A 26 -5.55 -5.70 18.92
C ASN A 26 -4.61 -4.71 18.21
N LYS A 27 -4.31 -4.93 16.92
CA LYS A 27 -3.41 -4.05 16.17
C LYS A 27 -4.12 -2.75 15.81
N THR A 28 -3.35 -1.70 15.79
CA THR A 28 -3.80 -0.33 15.54
C THR A 28 -2.94 0.30 14.44
N ALA A 29 -3.27 1.54 14.07
CA ALA A 29 -2.45 2.30 13.13
C ALA A 29 -1.00 2.49 13.62
N ASN A 30 -0.75 2.42 14.94
CA ASN A 30 0.59 2.54 15.50
C ASN A 30 1.47 1.30 15.24
N ASP A 31 0.84 0.16 14.92
CA ASP A 31 1.54 -1.07 14.52
C ASP A 31 1.93 -1.08 13.04
N ILE A 32 1.46 -0.10 12.26
CA ILE A 32 1.76 0.02 10.84
C ILE A 32 3.00 0.89 10.66
N LEU A 33 4.05 0.32 10.08
CA LEU A 33 5.31 1.02 9.83
C LEU A 33 5.32 1.65 8.44
N ILE A 34 5.62 2.95 8.39
CA ILE A 34 5.90 3.66 7.13
C ILE A 34 7.39 3.60 6.88
N VAL A 35 7.77 3.01 5.75
CA VAL A 35 9.17 2.84 5.34
C VAL A 35 9.36 3.20 3.88
N PRO A 36 10.58 3.54 3.43
CA PRO A 36 10.87 3.66 2.01
C PRO A 36 10.46 2.40 1.24
N TRP A 37 9.82 2.58 0.08
CA TRP A 37 9.21 1.50 -0.69
C TRP A 37 10.17 0.32 -0.95
N ALA A 38 11.40 0.61 -1.38
CA ALA A 38 12.40 -0.43 -1.65
C ALA A 38 12.71 -1.29 -0.42
N ARG A 39 12.71 -0.69 0.79
CA ARG A 39 12.94 -1.39 2.05
C ARG A 39 11.74 -2.27 2.42
N GLY A 40 10.51 -1.74 2.30
CA GLY A 40 9.29 -2.50 2.55
C GLY A 40 9.18 -3.71 1.62
N TYR A 41 9.43 -3.50 0.32
CA TYR A 41 9.44 -4.56 -0.69
C TYR A 41 10.49 -5.64 -0.41
N SER A 42 11.72 -5.24 -0.08
CA SER A 42 12.81 -6.18 0.24
C SER A 42 12.46 -7.05 1.45
N GLN A 43 11.90 -6.46 2.52
CA GLN A 43 11.47 -7.19 3.71
C GLN A 43 10.30 -8.15 3.42
N ALA A 44 9.30 -7.72 2.66
CA ALA A 44 8.20 -8.61 2.26
C ALA A 44 8.70 -9.77 1.40
N LYS A 45 9.73 -9.54 0.57
CA LYS A 45 10.31 -10.57 -0.31
C LYS A 45 11.25 -11.53 0.44
N SER A 46 11.90 -11.11 1.51
CA SER A 46 12.91 -11.94 2.21
C SER A 46 12.30 -13.18 2.87
N LYS A 47 10.99 -13.20 3.14
CA LYS A 47 10.25 -14.28 3.82
C LYS A 47 10.79 -14.64 5.23
N THR A 48 11.74 -13.88 5.75
CA THR A 48 12.38 -14.12 7.05
C THR A 48 11.56 -13.59 8.22
N ALA A 49 10.59 -12.71 7.96
CA ALA A 49 9.67 -12.18 8.94
C ALA A 49 8.24 -12.16 8.37
N ALA A 50 7.25 -12.25 9.25
CA ALA A 50 5.84 -12.10 8.90
C ALA A 50 5.55 -10.62 8.56
N VAL A 51 5.85 -10.23 7.31
CA VAL A 51 5.66 -8.88 6.80
C VAL A 51 4.55 -8.87 5.76
N ALA A 52 3.54 -8.03 5.99
CA ALA A 52 2.52 -7.71 5.01
C ALA A 52 2.77 -6.30 4.44
N LEU A 53 2.72 -6.16 3.12
CA LEU A 53 2.86 -4.89 2.43
C LEU A 53 1.56 -4.62 1.66
N PHE A 54 0.94 -3.46 1.91
CA PHE A 54 -0.32 -3.07 1.29
C PHE A 54 -0.15 -1.84 0.39
N SER A 55 -1.15 -1.53 -0.43
CA SER A 55 -1.08 -0.56 -1.54
C SER A 55 -0.06 -0.94 -2.62
N THR A 56 0.09 -2.24 -2.88
CA THR A 56 1.04 -2.78 -3.85
C THR A 56 0.32 -3.17 -5.13
N THR A 57 0.74 -2.65 -6.28
CA THR A 57 0.23 -3.08 -7.58
C THR A 57 0.59 -4.55 -7.84
N ARG A 58 -0.44 -5.39 -8.01
CA ARG A 58 -0.33 -6.78 -8.46
C ARG A 58 0.00 -6.81 -9.96
N THR A 59 1.06 -7.52 -10.32
CA THR A 59 1.52 -7.66 -11.71
C THR A 59 1.94 -9.10 -11.98
N LYS A 60 1.92 -9.53 -13.24
CA LYS A 60 2.34 -10.88 -13.64
C LYS A 60 3.74 -11.24 -13.12
N ALA A 61 4.70 -10.30 -13.20
CA ALA A 61 6.07 -10.50 -12.74
C ALA A 61 6.21 -10.68 -11.21
N ARG A 62 5.19 -10.32 -10.42
CA ARG A 62 5.19 -10.41 -8.96
C ARG A 62 4.26 -11.50 -8.42
N GLU A 63 3.53 -12.18 -9.30
CA GLU A 63 2.47 -13.11 -8.91
C GLU A 63 3.01 -14.22 -8.01
N ASP A 64 4.12 -14.85 -8.40
CA ASP A 64 4.74 -15.96 -7.68
C ASP A 64 5.63 -15.53 -6.50
N LEU A 65 5.85 -14.22 -6.33
CA LEU A 65 6.72 -13.69 -5.29
C LEU A 65 6.02 -13.55 -3.94
N PHE A 66 4.69 -13.40 -3.94
CA PHE A 66 3.90 -13.05 -2.77
C PHE A 66 2.63 -13.88 -2.62
N LYS A 67 2.02 -13.82 -1.45
CA LYS A 67 0.62 -14.20 -1.25
C LYS A 67 -0.22 -12.93 -1.30
N TRP A 68 -1.23 -12.92 -2.16
CA TRP A 68 -2.07 -11.74 -2.40
C TRP A 68 -3.38 -11.84 -1.62
N VAL A 69 -3.73 -10.78 -0.89
CA VAL A 69 -5.00 -10.67 -0.16
C VAL A 69 -5.83 -9.56 -0.76
N GLY A 70 -6.86 -9.96 -1.54
CA GLY A 70 -7.89 -9.09 -2.13
C GLY A 70 -7.40 -7.93 -3.01
N PRO A 71 -8.19 -7.42 -3.96
CA PRO A 71 -8.01 -6.05 -4.38
C PRO A 71 -8.50 -5.13 -3.24
N ILE A 72 -7.59 -4.40 -2.59
CA ILE A 72 -7.99 -3.33 -1.64
C ILE A 72 -8.29 -2.01 -2.36
N SER A 73 -7.80 -1.86 -3.60
CA SER A 73 -8.12 -0.75 -4.49
C SER A 73 -7.84 -1.15 -5.94
N VAL A 74 -8.52 -0.49 -6.88
CA VAL A 74 -8.20 -0.53 -8.32
C VAL A 74 -7.57 0.80 -8.68
N ALA A 75 -6.38 0.77 -9.27
CA ALA A 75 -5.66 1.97 -9.67
C ALA A 75 -5.60 2.07 -11.20
N ALA A 76 -5.84 3.26 -11.72
CA ALA A 76 -5.57 3.63 -13.10
C ALA A 76 -4.31 4.50 -13.15
N ASN A 77 -3.47 4.28 -14.17
CA ASN A 77 -2.34 5.16 -14.43
C ASN A 77 -2.83 6.28 -15.34
N SER A 78 -2.58 7.53 -14.93
CA SER A 78 -2.89 8.71 -15.71
C SER A 78 -1.70 9.66 -15.71
N LEU A 79 -1.51 10.38 -16.81
CA LEU A 79 -0.54 11.45 -16.89
C LEU A 79 -1.18 12.74 -16.37
N ILE A 80 -0.42 13.50 -15.58
CA ILE A 80 -0.86 14.78 -15.04
C ILE A 80 0.02 15.86 -15.67
N VAL A 81 -0.61 16.88 -16.24
CA VAL A 81 0.07 18.06 -16.77
C VAL A 81 -0.42 19.32 -16.08
N LEU A 82 0.42 20.37 -16.10
CA LEU A 82 -0.01 21.69 -15.67
C LEU A 82 -1.23 22.12 -16.49
N LYS A 83 -2.18 22.82 -15.87
CA LYS A 83 -3.41 23.29 -16.53
C LYS A 83 -3.14 24.07 -17.83
N ASN A 84 -2.03 24.80 -17.88
CA ASN A 84 -1.63 25.62 -19.02
C ASN A 84 -0.64 24.90 -19.96
N ASN A 85 -0.51 23.57 -19.88
CA ASN A 85 0.38 22.84 -20.76
C ASN A 85 -0.21 22.82 -22.20
N PRO A 86 0.53 23.30 -23.21
CA PRO A 86 0.04 23.34 -24.59
C PRO A 86 -0.09 21.95 -25.25
N HIS A 87 0.42 20.89 -24.63
CA HIS A 87 0.31 19.53 -25.15
C HIS A 87 -0.92 18.83 -24.57
N GLN A 88 -1.79 18.32 -25.45
CA GLN A 88 -2.83 17.38 -25.06
C GLN A 88 -2.18 16.05 -24.66
N VAL A 89 -2.57 15.56 -23.49
CA VAL A 89 -2.19 14.25 -22.99
C VAL A 89 -3.50 13.51 -22.74
N GLU A 90 -3.79 12.50 -23.56
CA GLU A 90 -4.93 11.57 -23.38
C GLU A 90 -4.70 10.61 -22.21
#